data_AF-A0A931WWQ1-F1
#
_entry.id   AF-A0A931WWQ1-F1
#
_cell.length_a   1.000
_cell.length_b   1.000
_cell.length_c   1.000
_cell.angle_alpha   90.00
_cell.angle_beta   90.00
_cell.angle_gamma   90.00
#
_symmetry.space_group_name_H-M   'P 1'
#
loop_
_entity.id
_entity.type
_entity.pdbx_description
1 polymer ?
#
loop_
_entity_poly.entity_id
_entity_poly.type
_entity_poly.pdbx_seq_one_letter_code
_entity_poly.pdbx_strand_id
1 'polypeptide(L)'
;MRGKIVSLGILFFLGLFLAVPLTSQAEVELKEGMSQGDFALWVVKAIGAQTKLPPAATGEDAIKFLTSLGIIPEGGWQKDEALSNEALASLSDDPEAANLSFNELVEKIRDHVQSLFDEKALGVFRAQSSGTPSSPA
;
A
#
# COMPACT_ATOMS: atom_id res chain seq x y z
N MET A 1 -46.78 -31.04 -19.04
CA MET A 1 -46.68 -29.72 -18.38
C MET A 1 -45.64 -29.86 -17.26
N ARG A 2 -44.33 -29.70 -17.54
CA ARG A 2 -43.52 -28.48 -17.32
C ARG A 2 -43.95 -27.67 -16.08
N GLY A 3 -43.12 -27.72 -15.03
CA GLY A 3 -43.41 -26.97 -13.80
C GLY A 3 -42.33 -26.99 -12.71
N LYS A 4 -41.05 -26.98 -13.10
CA LYS A 4 -39.92 -26.35 -12.37
C LYS A 4 -39.70 -26.78 -10.91
N ILE A 5 -38.88 -27.83 -10.77
CA ILE A 5 -37.81 -27.87 -9.78
C ILE A 5 -37.02 -26.55 -9.89
N VAL A 6 -36.57 -26.02 -8.76
CA VAL A 6 -35.64 -24.89 -8.54
C VAL A 6 -36.33 -23.80 -7.72
N SER A 7 -36.30 -23.96 -6.40
CA SER A 7 -36.25 -22.81 -5.48
C SER A 7 -35.71 -23.21 -4.10
N LEU A 8 -34.69 -24.07 -4.07
CA LEU A 8 -34.03 -24.51 -2.83
C LEU A 8 -32.50 -24.33 -2.87
N GLY A 9 -32.02 -23.33 -3.63
CA GLY A 9 -30.59 -23.16 -3.92
C GLY A 9 -30.12 -21.72 -4.11
N ILE A 10 -30.85 -20.72 -3.62
CA ILE A 10 -30.46 -19.29 -3.72
C ILE A 10 -30.43 -18.62 -2.32
N LEU A 11 -30.34 -19.41 -1.26
CA LEU A 11 -30.12 -18.90 0.12
C LEU A 11 -28.75 -19.30 0.68
N PHE A 12 -27.87 -19.86 -0.16
CA PHE A 12 -26.54 -20.35 0.25
C PHE A 12 -25.37 -19.43 -0.18
N PHE A 13 -25.64 -18.33 -0.88
CA PHE A 13 -24.58 -17.48 -1.47
C PHE A 13 -24.50 -16.05 -0.91
N LEU A 14 -25.34 -15.66 0.07
CA LEU A 14 -25.39 -14.29 0.61
C LEU A 14 -24.82 -14.16 2.03
N GLY A 15 -23.97 -15.10 2.47
CA GLY A 15 -23.38 -15.10 3.81
C GLY A 15 -21.89 -15.40 3.84
N LEU A 16 -21.21 -15.40 2.69
CA LEU A 16 -19.81 -15.82 2.56
C LEU A 16 -18.97 -14.77 1.82
N PHE A 17 -18.98 -13.53 2.29
CA PHE A 17 -17.94 -12.57 1.90
C PHE A 17 -17.74 -11.60 3.07
N LEU A 18 -16.48 -11.44 3.48
CA LEU A 18 -15.99 -10.47 4.48
C LEU A 18 -16.04 -10.88 5.96
N ALA A 19 -15.68 -12.13 6.26
CA ALA A 19 -14.91 -12.39 7.47
C ALA A 19 -13.46 -12.63 7.05
N VAL A 20 -12.78 -11.58 6.57
CA VAL A 20 -11.31 -11.61 6.51
C VAL A 20 -10.87 -11.69 7.96
N PRO A 21 -10.20 -12.77 8.40
CA PRO A 21 -9.61 -12.77 9.73
C PRO A 21 -8.61 -11.62 9.73
N LEU A 22 -8.88 -10.63 10.56
CA LEU A 22 -7.99 -9.54 10.90
C LEU A 22 -6.78 -10.20 11.57
N THR A 23 -5.89 -10.76 10.75
CA THR A 23 -4.70 -11.46 11.21
C THR A 23 -3.94 -10.47 12.07
N SER A 24 -3.64 -10.87 13.30
CA SER A 24 -2.72 -10.23 14.22
C SER A 24 -1.45 -9.79 13.49
N GLN A 25 -1.46 -8.61 12.92
CA GLN A 25 -0.28 -7.98 12.39
C GLN A 25 0.36 -7.34 13.61
N ALA A 26 1.55 -7.79 13.97
CA ALA A 26 2.40 -7.07 14.89
C ALA A 26 2.36 -5.60 14.45
N GLU A 27 1.67 -4.79 15.24
CA GLU A 27 1.63 -3.35 15.09
C GLU A 27 3.08 -2.93 15.21
N VAL A 28 3.69 -2.63 14.07
CA VAL A 28 4.98 -1.93 14.07
C VAL A 28 4.64 -0.57 14.64
N GLU A 29 4.71 -0.45 15.96
CA GLU A 29 4.45 0.81 16.64
C GLU A 29 5.44 1.82 16.10
N LEU A 30 4.88 2.89 15.53
CA LEU A 30 5.67 3.93 14.95
C LEU A 30 6.47 4.62 16.06
N LYS A 31 7.79 4.52 16.00
CA LYS A 31 8.69 5.04 17.03
C LYS A 31 9.81 5.85 16.38
N GLU A 32 10.08 7.00 16.96
CA GLU A 32 11.25 7.80 16.61
C GLU A 32 12.51 6.94 16.83
N GLY A 33 13.38 6.87 15.83
CA GLY A 33 14.56 6.00 15.84
C GLY A 33 14.33 4.55 15.40
N MET A 34 13.15 4.18 14.88
CA MET A 34 12.97 2.91 14.17
C MET A 34 13.84 2.84 12.91
N SER A 35 14.16 1.64 12.43
CA SER A 35 14.94 1.50 11.19
C SER A 35 14.14 1.99 9.97
N GLN A 36 14.81 2.54 8.96
CA GLN A 36 14.14 2.94 7.72
C GLN A 36 13.46 1.75 7.03
N GLY A 37 14.01 0.54 7.16
CA GLY A 37 13.38 -0.69 6.66
C GLY A 37 12.06 -1.01 7.37
N ASP A 38 12.03 -0.88 8.69
CA ASP A 38 10.80 -1.08 9.46
C ASP A 38 9.76 0.00 9.14
N PHE A 39 10.20 1.24 8.91
CA PHE A 39 9.33 2.33 8.49
C PHE A 39 8.72 2.07 7.12
N ALA A 40 9.53 1.66 6.14
CA ALA A 40 9.05 1.30 4.82
C ALA A 40 7.99 0.18 4.90
N LEU A 41 8.24 -0.85 5.73
CA LEU A 41 7.29 -1.93 5.94
C LEU A 41 5.99 -1.45 6.60
N TRP A 42 6.09 -0.52 7.56
CA TRP A 42 4.94 0.12 8.17
C TRP A 42 4.12 0.90 7.15
N VAL A 43 4.74 1.74 6.32
CA VAL A 43 4.05 2.53 5.28
C VAL A 43 3.28 1.62 4.33
N VAL A 44 3.90 0.55 3.84
CA VAL A 44 3.25 -0.39 2.91
C VAL A 44 2.05 -1.11 3.55
N LYS A 45 2.11 -1.39 4.85
CA LYS A 45 0.96 -1.91 5.61
C LYS A 45 -0.12 -0.85 5.82
N ALA A 46 0.28 0.39 6.14
CA ALA A 46 -0.64 1.50 6.39
C ALA A 46 -1.51 1.83 5.17
N ILE A 47 -0.93 1.76 3.96
CA ILE A 47 -1.64 1.96 2.70
C ILE A 47 -2.41 0.71 2.21
N GLY A 48 -2.39 -0.39 2.97
CA GLY A 48 -3.05 -1.65 2.61
C GLY A 48 -2.41 -2.41 1.44
N ALA A 49 -1.19 -2.03 1.02
CA ALA A 49 -0.48 -2.66 -0.10
C ALA A 49 0.31 -3.92 0.31
N GLN A 50 0.12 -4.46 1.51
CA GLN A 50 0.78 -5.68 1.99
C GLN A 50 0.61 -6.89 1.05
N THR A 51 -0.48 -6.95 0.29
CA THR A 51 -0.75 -8.03 -0.69
C THR A 51 0.15 -7.97 -1.92
N LYS A 52 0.84 -6.84 -2.14
CA LYS A 52 1.83 -6.66 -3.20
C LYS A 52 3.22 -7.13 -2.79
N LEU A 53 3.43 -7.37 -1.51
CA LEU A 53 4.70 -7.88 -0.98
C LEU A 53 4.69 -9.41 -0.90
N PRO A 54 5.88 -10.06 -0.93
CA PRO A 54 5.99 -11.50 -0.73
C PRO A 54 5.52 -11.91 0.68
N PRO A 55 5.11 -13.18 0.88
CA PRO A 55 4.87 -13.72 2.22
C PRO A 55 6.12 -13.57 3.09
N ALA A 56 5.97 -13.13 4.35
CA ALA A 56 7.07 -12.81 5.26
C ALA A 56 8.01 -11.69 4.75
N ALA A 57 7.45 -10.69 4.05
CA ALA A 57 8.18 -9.54 3.57
C ALA A 57 8.97 -8.83 4.67
N THR A 58 10.20 -8.46 4.32
CA THR A 58 11.15 -7.72 5.14
C THR A 58 11.07 -6.22 4.82
N GLY A 59 11.74 -5.39 5.64
CA GLY A 59 11.90 -3.97 5.32
C GLY A 59 12.56 -3.71 3.96
N GLU A 60 13.41 -4.62 3.48
CA GLU A 60 14.04 -4.51 2.17
C GLU A 60 13.04 -4.70 1.02
N ASP A 61 12.09 -5.62 1.18
CA ASP A 61 11.03 -5.84 0.19
C ASP A 61 10.10 -4.63 0.11
N ALA A 62 9.80 -4.02 1.26
CA ALA A 62 9.04 -2.79 1.33
C ALA A 62 9.79 -1.60 0.70
N ILE A 63 11.09 -1.45 0.97
CA ILE A 63 11.94 -0.44 0.33
C ILE A 63 11.94 -0.59 -1.19
N LYS A 64 12.12 -1.81 -1.70
CA LYS A 64 12.09 -2.10 -3.15
C LYS A 64 10.73 -1.71 -3.75
N PHE A 65 9.65 -2.03 -3.05
CA PHE A 65 8.30 -1.66 -3.48
C PHE A 65 8.12 -0.14 -3.53
N LEU A 66 8.46 0.60 -2.46
CA LEU A 66 8.37 2.07 -2.43
C LEU A 66 9.26 2.72 -3.50
N THR A 67 10.47 2.20 -3.70
CA THR A 67 11.36 2.64 -4.77
C THR A 67 10.73 2.45 -6.16
N SER A 68 10.00 1.36 -6.38
CA SER A 68 9.27 1.12 -7.65
C SER A 68 8.10 2.09 -7.87
N LEU A 69 7.61 2.72 -6.79
CA LEU A 69 6.63 3.80 -6.85
C LEU A 69 7.28 5.17 -7.09
N GLY A 70 8.62 5.27 -7.05
CA GLY A 70 9.36 6.52 -7.17
C GLY A 70 9.64 7.20 -5.83
N ILE A 71 9.33 6.53 -4.71
CA ILE A 71 9.49 7.08 -3.36
C ILE A 71 10.89 6.73 -2.86
N ILE A 72 11.79 7.71 -2.94
CA ILE A 72 13.22 7.57 -2.62
C ILE A 72 13.65 8.81 -1.83
N PRO A 73 14.16 8.66 -0.60
CA PRO A 73 14.66 9.79 0.18
C PRO A 73 15.97 10.33 -0.40
N GLU A 74 16.34 11.56 -0.02
CA GLU A 74 17.64 12.14 -0.39
C GLU A 74 18.77 11.29 0.20
N GLY A 75 19.70 10.82 -0.65
CA GLY A 75 20.73 9.86 -0.25
C GLY A 75 20.33 8.38 -0.34
N GLY A 76 19.07 8.09 -0.65
CA GLY A 76 18.54 6.74 -0.85
C GLY A 76 18.19 6.01 0.45
N TRP A 77 17.51 4.87 0.31
CA TRP A 77 17.08 4.06 1.45
C TRP A 77 18.26 3.35 2.14
N GLN A 78 18.35 3.51 3.45
CA GLN A 78 19.35 2.87 4.32
C GLN A 78 18.63 1.98 5.34
N LYS A 79 18.38 0.73 4.95
CA LYS A 79 17.52 -0.24 5.67
C LYS A 79 17.73 -0.27 7.18
N ASP A 80 18.97 -0.37 7.62
CA ASP A 80 19.35 -0.57 9.02
C ASP A 80 19.63 0.76 9.75
N GLU A 81 19.59 1.89 9.04
CA GLU A 81 19.80 3.21 9.63
C GLU A 81 18.53 3.67 10.34
N ALA A 82 18.70 4.42 11.42
CA ALA A 82 17.58 5.03 12.11
C ALA A 82 16.89 6.07 11.21
N LEU A 83 15.57 6.09 11.25
CA LEU A 83 14.76 7.06 10.54
C LEU A 83 14.94 8.45 11.16
N SER A 84 15.63 9.34 10.44
CA SER A 84 15.82 10.73 10.83
C SER A 84 14.68 11.61 10.31
N ASN A 85 14.43 12.74 10.98
CA ASN A 85 13.48 13.76 10.51
C ASN A 85 13.87 14.31 9.13
N GLU A 86 15.17 14.39 8.84
CA GLU A 86 15.71 14.82 7.55
C GLU A 86 15.34 13.84 6.43
N ALA A 87 15.49 12.54 6.67
CA ALA A 87 15.09 11.51 5.70
C ALA A 87 13.58 11.55 5.45
N LEU A 88 12.76 11.75 6.49
CA LEU A 88 11.31 11.92 6.34
C LEU A 88 10.96 13.19 5.58
N ALA A 89 11.57 14.32 5.91
CA ALA A 89 11.33 15.59 5.21
C ALA A 89 11.68 15.48 3.72
N SER A 90 12.75 14.76 3.37
CA SER A 90 13.15 14.53 1.96
C SER A 90 12.15 13.70 1.14
N LEU A 91 11.27 12.94 1.81
CA LEU A 91 10.20 12.18 1.17
C LEU A 91 8.95 13.02 0.93
N SER A 92 8.90 14.24 1.45
CA SER A 92 7.81 15.19 1.27
C SER A 92 8.25 16.29 0.32
N ASP A 93 7.51 16.51 -0.76
CA ASP A 93 7.75 17.62 -1.72
C ASP A 93 7.44 19.02 -1.15
N ASP A 94 7.27 19.14 0.15
CA ASP A 94 6.78 20.36 0.80
C ASP A 94 7.91 21.10 1.51
N PRO A 95 8.17 22.37 1.15
CA PRO A 95 9.22 23.16 1.79
C PRO A 95 8.98 23.40 3.28
N GLU A 96 7.75 23.26 3.79
CA GLU A 96 7.44 23.38 5.22
C GLU A 96 7.65 22.08 5.99
N ALA A 97 7.95 20.96 5.31
CA ALA A 97 8.18 19.66 5.95
C ALA A 97 9.27 19.71 7.03
N ALA A 98 10.30 20.52 6.84
CA ALA A 98 11.38 20.70 7.81
C ALA A 98 10.93 21.30 9.17
N ASN A 99 9.75 21.93 9.23
CA ASN A 99 9.20 22.54 10.44
C ASN A 99 8.13 21.67 11.13
N LEU A 100 7.76 20.53 10.53
CA LEU A 100 6.73 19.64 11.04
C LEU A 100 7.29 18.69 12.10
N SER A 101 6.42 18.25 13.02
CA SER A 101 6.77 17.18 13.95
C SER A 101 6.90 15.83 13.25
N PHE A 102 7.61 14.88 13.88
CA PHE A 102 7.78 13.52 13.36
C PHE A 102 6.44 12.86 12.98
N ASN A 103 5.41 12.99 13.81
CA ASN A 103 4.10 12.40 13.55
C ASN A 103 3.42 13.04 12.33
N GLU A 104 3.47 14.37 12.20
CA GLU A 104 2.89 15.08 11.06
C GLU A 104 3.62 14.72 9.75
N LEU A 105 4.95 14.60 9.79
CA LEU A 105 5.74 14.13 8.65
C LEU A 105 5.32 12.73 8.21
N VAL A 106 5.15 11.81 9.16
CA VAL A 106 4.78 10.43 8.89
C VAL A 106 3.40 10.34 8.26
N GLU A 107 2.41 11.06 8.80
CA GLU A 107 1.07 11.10 8.22
C GLU A 107 1.09 11.64 6.80
N LYS A 108 1.86 12.71 6.57
CA LYS A 108 1.97 13.35 5.26
C LYS A 108 2.62 12.45 4.22
N ILE A 109 3.67 11.73 4.60
CA ILE A 109 4.33 10.74 3.74
C ILE A 109 3.37 9.60 3.44
N ARG A 110 2.70 9.04 4.46
CA ARG A 110 1.69 7.99 4.26
C ARG A 110 0.64 8.41 3.23
N ASP A 111 0.09 9.62 3.37
CA ASP A 111 -0.95 10.13 2.49
C ASP A 111 -0.42 10.37 1.06
N HIS A 112 0.80 10.88 0.94
CA HIS A 112 1.47 11.01 -0.35
C HIS A 112 1.69 9.65 -1.04
N VAL A 113 2.20 8.64 -0.30
CA VAL A 113 2.39 7.28 -0.81
C VAL A 113 1.05 6.65 -1.21
N GLN A 114 0.01 6.84 -0.40
CA GLN A 114 -1.35 6.37 -0.70
C GLN A 114 -1.85 6.98 -2.02
N SER A 115 -1.71 8.29 -2.20
CA SER A 115 -2.10 8.98 -3.43
C SER A 115 -1.39 8.42 -4.65
N LEU A 116 -0.06 8.22 -4.58
CA LEU A 116 0.72 7.63 -5.67
C LEU A 116 0.31 6.18 -5.97
N PHE A 117 0.01 5.41 -4.93
CA PHE A 117 -0.46 4.04 -5.08
C PHE A 117 -1.82 3.98 -5.78
N ASP A 118 -2.77 4.83 -5.36
CA ASP A 118 -4.11 4.91 -5.95
C ASP A 118 -4.07 5.39 -7.40
N GLU A 119 -3.23 6.38 -7.73
CA GLU A 119 -3.03 6.81 -9.12
C GLU A 119 -2.47 5.70 -10.00
N LYS A 120 -1.46 4.94 -9.52
CA LYS A 120 -0.95 3.78 -10.27
C LYS A 120 -2.01 2.69 -10.40
N ALA A 121 -2.78 2.42 -9.35
CA ALA A 121 -3.86 1.45 -9.41
C ALA A 121 -4.92 1.85 -10.46
N LEU A 122 -5.40 3.10 -10.42
CA LEU A 122 -6.37 3.65 -11.36
C LEU A 122 -5.83 3.73 -12.79
N GLY A 123 -4.55 4.06 -12.98
CA GLY A 123 -3.87 4.08 -14.27
C GLY A 123 -3.85 2.70 -14.93
N VAL A 124 -3.64 1.64 -14.16
CA VAL A 124 -3.72 0.24 -14.64
C VAL A 124 -5.14 -0.10 -15.10
N PHE A 125 -6.17 0.28 -14.33
CA PHE A 125 -7.57 0.05 -14.74
C PHE A 125 -7.93 0.80 -16.02
N ARG A 126 -7.48 2.05 -16.17
CA ARG A 126 -7.71 2.85 -17.38
C ARG A 126 -7.05 2.22 -18.60
N ALA A 127 -5.80 1.80 -18.50
CA ALA A 127 -5.07 1.14 -19.59
C ALA A 127 -5.72 -0.18 -20.04
N GLN A 128 -6.27 -0.97 -19.10
CA GLN A 128 -6.98 -2.20 -19.41
C GLN A 128 -8.35 -1.96 -20.07
N SER A 129 -9.05 -0.88 -19.71
CA SER A 129 -10.35 -0.54 -20.30
C SER A 129 -10.27 -0.04 -21.76
N SER A 130 -9.10 0.45 -22.19
CA SER A 130 -8.87 0.91 -23.57
C SER A 130 -8.47 -0.20 -24.56
N GLY A 131 -8.27 -1.44 -24.09
CA GLY A 131 -7.99 -2.61 -24.93
C GLY A 131 -9.25 -3.13 -25.62
N THR A 132 -9.81 -2.38 -26.57
CA THR A 132 -10.89 -2.88 -27.44
C THR A 132 -10.30 -3.96 -28.35
N PRO A 133 -10.81 -5.21 -28.35
CA PRO A 133 -10.35 -6.19 -29.32
C PRO A 133 -10.86 -5.78 -30.70
N SER A 134 -9.95 -5.38 -31.57
CA SER A 134 -10.23 -5.30 -33.00
C SER A 134 -10.61 -6.69 -33.49
N SER A 135 -11.90 -6.87 -33.78
CA SER A 135 -12.46 -8.07 -34.39
C SER A 135 -11.70 -8.40 -35.68
N PRO A 136 -11.23 -9.65 -35.90
CA PRO A 136 -10.71 -10.03 -37.20
C PRO A 136 -11.86 -10.08 -38.20
N ALA A 137 -11.66 -9.48 -39.36
CA ALA A 137 -12.49 -9.62 -40.55
C ALA A 137 -11.87 -10.64 -41.50
#